data_AF-A0A9X3PWB0-F1
#
_entry.id   AF-A0A9X3PWB0-F1
#
_cell.length_a   1.000
_cell.length_b   1.000
_cell.length_c   1.000
_cell.angle_alpha   90.00
_cell.angle_beta   90.00
_cell.angle_gamma   90.00
#
_symmetry.space_group_name_H-M   'P 1'
#
loop_
_entity.id
_entity.type
_entity.pdbx_description
1 polymer ?
#
loop_
_entity_poly.entity_id
_entity_poly.type
_entity_poly.pdbx_seq_one_letter_code
_entity_poly.pdbx_strand_id
1 'polypeptide(L)'
;TISTSIVPKHRFLRIYGTEMSVHIDLATNTLIRFRTSGIAKVSKALVNLDHGLQLLSETITKTIATLLGRGRHGHAVLIERFYESLRQGIDPPVTGEDGRAVVAVLDHIWS
;
A
#
# COMPACT_ATOMS: atom_id res chain seq x y z
N THR A 1 14.62 -26.82 -12.42
CA THR A 1 14.64 -26.89 -10.95
C THR A 1 13.61 -25.94 -10.40
N ILE A 2 12.47 -26.44 -9.93
CA ILE A 2 11.48 -25.61 -9.22
C ILE A 2 12.01 -25.46 -7.80
N SER A 3 12.38 -24.24 -7.43
CA SER A 3 12.85 -23.93 -6.07
C SER A 3 11.65 -23.88 -5.12
N THR A 4 11.58 -24.82 -4.18
CA THR A 4 10.57 -24.87 -3.11
C THR A 4 10.93 -24.02 -1.88
N SER A 5 12.03 -23.26 -1.93
CA SER A 5 12.50 -22.41 -0.84
C SER A 5 11.96 -20.96 -0.88
N ILE A 6 11.00 -20.66 -1.78
CA ILE A 6 10.32 -19.36 -1.76
C ILE A 6 9.30 -19.38 -0.64
N VAL A 7 9.71 -18.90 0.54
CA VAL A 7 8.78 -18.39 1.54
C VAL A 7 7.90 -17.32 0.86
N PRO A 8 6.56 -17.32 1.00
CA PRO A 8 5.73 -16.25 0.47
C PRO A 8 6.30 -14.93 0.98
N LYS A 9 6.94 -14.15 0.11
CA LYS A 9 7.54 -12.87 0.49
C LYS A 9 6.41 -12.04 1.08
N HIS A 10 6.47 -11.76 2.39
CA HIS A 10 5.56 -10.82 3.03
C HIS A 10 5.72 -9.48 2.31
N ARG A 11 4.74 -9.13 1.47
CA ARG A 11 4.75 -7.88 0.69
C ARG A 11 4.13 -6.81 1.58
N PHE A 12 4.91 -6.22 2.46
CA PHE A 12 4.43 -5.13 3.29
C PHE A 12 5.35 -3.91 3.19
N LEU A 13 4.77 -2.75 3.45
CA LEU A 13 5.45 -1.47 3.58
C LEU A 13 5.15 -0.90 4.97
N ARG A 14 6.15 -0.35 5.64
CA ARG A 14 5.96 0.48 6.83
C ARG A 14 6.48 1.88 6.55
N ILE A 15 5.62 2.86 6.76
CA ILE A 15 5.94 4.28 6.62
C ILE A 15 5.93 4.86 8.03
N TYR A 16 7.06 5.42 8.45
CA TYR A 16 7.21 6.05 9.76
C TYR A 16 7.13 7.57 9.59
N GLY A 17 6.07 8.18 10.10
CA GLY A 17 5.92 9.63 10.22
C GLY A 17 6.11 10.08 11.66
N THR A 18 6.26 11.39 11.84
CA THR A 18 6.46 12.03 13.16
C THR A 18 5.23 11.88 14.06
N GLU A 19 4.03 11.98 13.50
CA GLU A 19 2.76 11.87 14.23
C GLU A 19 2.08 10.50 14.09
N MET A 20 2.43 9.76 13.03
CA MET A 20 1.76 8.51 12.68
C MET A 20 2.70 7.60 11.90
N SER A 21 2.64 6.31 12.19
CA SER A 21 3.19 5.27 11.34
C SER A 21 2.07 4.49 10.65
N VAL A 22 2.32 3.99 9.45
CA VAL A 22 1.36 3.20 8.68
C VAL A 22 2.01 1.87 8.30
N HIS A 23 1.28 0.78 8.50
CA HIS A 23 1.64 -0.54 8.00
C HIS A 23 0.68 -0.95 6.90
N ILE A 24 1.21 -1.24 5.73
CA ILE A 24 0.45 -1.64 4.55
C ILE A 24 0.86 -3.07 4.22
N ASP A 25 -0.09 -4.00 4.23
CA ASP A 25 0.11 -5.36 3.71
C ASP A 25 -0.48 -5.43 2.31
N LEU A 26 0.39 -5.52 1.30
CA LEU A 26 0.02 -5.56 -0.11
C LEU A 26 -0.48 -6.95 -0.54
N ALA A 27 -0.27 -8.00 0.25
CA ALA A 27 -0.83 -9.32 -0.04
C ALA A 27 -2.32 -9.36 0.32
N THR A 28 -2.70 -8.77 1.46
CA THR A 28 -4.11 -8.64 1.89
C THR A 28 -4.75 -7.31 1.50
N ASN A 29 -3.97 -6.42 0.89
CA ASN A 29 -4.27 -5.02 0.59
C ASN A 29 -4.62 -4.17 1.84
N THR A 30 -4.38 -4.61 3.06
CA THR A 30 -4.80 -3.90 4.30
C THR A 30 -3.86 -2.76 4.67
N LEU A 31 -4.37 -1.76 5.38
CA LEU A 31 -3.65 -0.58 5.87
C LEU A 31 -4.03 -0.31 7.34
N ILE A 32 -3.06 -0.51 8.23
CA ILE A 32 -3.21 -0.22 9.67
C ILE A 32 -2.48 1.07 10.00
N ARG A 33 -3.12 1.97 10.74
CA ARG A 33 -2.52 3.25 11.18
C ARG A 33 -2.21 3.22 12.66
N PHE A 34 -0.98 3.58 13.01
CA PHE A 34 -0.49 3.71 14.37
C PHE A 34 -0.25 5.20 14.64
N ARG A 35 -1.06 5.85 15.48
CA ARG A 35 -0.76 7.22 15.91
C ARG A 35 0.36 7.20 16.96
N THR A 36 1.38 8.03 16.77
CA THR A 36 2.36 8.38 17.80
C THR A 36 1.67 9.29 18.81
N SER A 37 0.75 8.73 19.59
CA SER A 37 0.15 9.49 20.67
C SER A 37 1.21 9.56 21.78
N GLY A 38 1.60 10.77 22.19
CA GLY A 38 2.46 11.00 23.36
C GLY A 38 1.77 10.67 24.68
N ILE A 39 1.00 9.57 24.74
CA ILE A 39 0.04 9.34 25.81
C ILE A 39 0.52 8.22 26.71
N ALA A 40 1.10 8.62 27.83
CA ALA A 40 1.29 7.80 29.03
C ALA A 40 -0.02 7.27 29.67
N LYS A 41 -1.19 7.38 29.00
CA LYS A 41 -2.53 7.19 29.59
C LYS A 41 -3.62 6.57 28.70
N VAL A 42 -3.32 6.01 27.52
CA VAL A 42 -4.29 5.21 26.76
C VAL A 42 -3.86 3.76 26.90
N SER A 43 -4.73 2.93 27.48
CA SER A 43 -4.39 1.53 27.72
C SER A 43 -4.11 0.84 26.39
N LYS A 44 -3.07 0.00 26.35
CA LYS A 44 -2.72 -0.83 25.18
C LYS A 44 -3.92 -1.59 24.62
N ALA A 45 -4.90 -1.91 25.47
CA ALA A 45 -6.16 -2.54 25.11
C ALA A 45 -7.01 -1.69 24.14
N LEU A 46 -7.12 -0.38 24.35
CA LEU A 46 -7.88 0.51 23.45
C LEU A 46 -7.20 0.64 22.08
N VAL A 47 -5.86 0.71 22.08
CA VAL A 47 -5.08 0.75 20.83
C VAL A 47 -5.23 -0.57 20.06
N ASN A 48 -5.16 -1.71 20.75
CA ASN A 48 -5.34 -3.01 20.11
C ASN A 48 -6.77 -3.21 19.60
N LEU A 49 -7.77 -2.72 20.32
CA LEU A 49 -9.17 -2.77 19.88
C LEU A 49 -9.39 -1.91 18.63
N ASP A 50 -8.82 -0.71 18.59
CA ASP A 50 -8.88 0.17 17.42
C ASP A 50 -8.23 -0.51 16.20
N HIS A 51 -7.04 -1.11 16.36
CA HIS A 51 -6.41 -1.86 15.28
C HIS A 51 -7.25 -3.06 14.82
N GLY A 52 -7.85 -3.80 15.76
CA GLY A 52 -8.73 -4.92 15.44
C GLY A 52 -9.97 -4.46 14.65
N LEU A 53 -10.57 -3.34 15.03
CA LEU A 53 -11.70 -2.75 14.31
C LEU A 53 -11.31 -2.23 12.93
N GLN A 54 -10.14 -1.61 12.78
CA GLN A 54 -9.60 -1.21 11.47
C GLN A 54 -9.45 -2.43 10.56
N LEU A 55 -8.81 -3.50 11.04
CA LEU A 55 -8.63 -4.74 10.27
C LEU A 55 -9.96 -5.38 9.86
N LEU A 56 -10.92 -5.45 10.78
CA LEU A 56 -12.25 -5.99 10.48
C LEU A 56 -12.97 -5.14 9.44
N SER A 57 -12.96 -3.82 9.61
CA SER A 57 -13.59 -2.88 8.66
C SER A 57 -12.98 -3.02 7.27
N GLU A 58 -11.65 -3.01 7.16
CA GLU A 58 -10.96 -3.14 5.88
C GLU A 58 -11.23 -4.49 5.20
N THR A 59 -11.25 -5.58 5.98
CA THR A 59 -11.54 -6.92 5.46
C THR A 59 -12.97 -6.97 4.90
N ILE A 60 -13.94 -6.40 5.61
CA ILE A 60 -15.34 -6.34 5.16
C ILE A 60 -15.43 -5.49 3.88
N THR A 61 -14.89 -4.28 3.88
CA THR A 61 -14.95 -3.38 2.71
C THR A 61 -14.29 -4.00 1.48
N LYS A 62 -13.14 -4.66 1.63
CA LYS A 62 -12.45 -5.35 0.53
C LYS A 62 -13.22 -6.54 0.02
N THR A 63 -13.79 -7.35 0.91
CA THR A 63 -14.59 -8.51 0.53
C THR A 63 -15.82 -8.06 -0.27
N ILE A 64 -16.53 -7.03 0.21
CA ILE A 64 -17.66 -6.44 -0.49
C ILE A 64 -17.25 -5.86 -1.84
N ALA A 65 -16.15 -5.09 -1.90
CA ALA A 65 -15.65 -4.54 -3.16
C ALA A 65 -15.26 -5.64 -4.16
N THR A 66 -14.70 -6.74 -3.69
CA THR A 66 -14.32 -7.89 -4.52
C THR A 66 -15.56 -8.62 -5.05
N LEU A 67 -16.54 -8.91 -4.19
CA LEU A 67 -17.80 -9.54 -4.56
C LEU A 67 -18.59 -8.70 -5.57
N LEU A 68 -18.54 -7.37 -5.44
CA LEU A 68 -19.20 -6.44 -6.36
C LEU A 68 -18.38 -6.17 -7.64
N GLY A 69 -17.26 -6.87 -7.86
CA GLY A 69 -16.39 -6.65 -9.02
C GLY A 69 -15.69 -5.29 -9.05
N ARG A 70 -15.74 -4.53 -7.96
CA ARG A 70 -15.13 -3.20 -7.78
C ARG A 70 -13.69 -3.28 -7.27
N GLY A 71 -13.10 -4.47 -7.23
CA GLY A 71 -11.69 -4.68 -6.92
C GLY A 71 -10.80 -4.13 -8.03
N ARG A 72 -10.41 -2.86 -7.92
CA ARG A 72 -9.46 -2.26 -8.87
C ARG A 72 -8.07 -2.83 -8.61
N HIS A 73 -7.52 -3.51 -9.61
CA HIS A 73 -6.12 -3.91 -9.60
C HIS A 73 -5.27 -2.65 -9.73
N GLY A 74 -4.23 -2.49 -8.91
CA GLY A 74 -3.40 -1.27 -8.90
C GLY A 74 -2.86 -0.89 -10.29
N HIS A 75 -2.49 -1.89 -11.10
CA HIS A 75 -2.06 -1.69 -12.49
C HIS A 75 -3.17 -1.16 -13.41
N ALA A 76 -4.41 -1.63 -13.25
CA ALA A 76 -5.53 -1.17 -14.06
C ALA A 76 -5.78 0.33 -13.88
N VAL A 77 -5.65 0.83 -12.64
CA VAL A 77 -5.80 2.26 -12.33
C VAL A 77 -4.71 3.09 -13.01
N LEU A 78 -3.45 2.63 -13.00
CA LEU A 78 -2.35 3.34 -13.65
C LEU A 78 -2.51 3.36 -15.17
N ILE A 79 -2.90 2.24 -15.78
CA ILE A 79 -3.14 2.13 -17.22
C ILE A 79 -4.28 3.08 -17.64
N GLU A 80 -5.40 3.05 -16.92
CA GLU A 80 -6.55 3.93 -17.19
C GLU A 80 -6.16 5.40 -17.09
N ARG A 81 -5.43 5.79 -16.03
CA ARG A 81 -4.94 7.17 -15.85
C ARG A 81 -3.96 7.60 -16.93
N PHE A 82 -3.13 6.68 -17.42
CA PHE A 82 -2.21 6.97 -18.52
C PHE A 82 -2.96 7.21 -19.84
N TYR A 83 -3.96 6.39 -20.17
CA TYR A 83 -4.79 6.67 -21.34
C TYR A 83 -5.57 7.97 -21.21
N GLU A 84 -6.06 8.29 -20.01
CA GLU A 84 -6.74 9.55 -19.76
C GLU A 84 -5.80 10.75 -19.92
N SER A 85 -4.54 10.64 -19.48
CA SER A 85 -3.57 11.73 -19.66
C SER A 85 -3.28 12.00 -21.13
N LEU A 86 -3.17 10.94 -21.96
CA LEU A 86 -3.05 11.06 -23.41
C LEU A 86 -4.27 11.75 -24.02
N ARG A 87 -5.48 11.37 -23.58
CA ARG A 87 -6.73 11.94 -24.09
C ARG A 87 -6.89 13.42 -23.75
N GLN A 88 -6.47 13.81 -22.55
CA GLN A 88 -6.57 15.18 -22.06
C GLN A 88 -5.38 16.06 -22.43
N GLY A 89 -4.29 15.48 -22.94
CA GLY A 89 -3.05 16.20 -23.22
C GLY A 89 -2.36 16.73 -21.96
N ILE A 90 -2.49 16.01 -20.84
CA ILE A 90 -1.87 16.35 -19.56
C ILE A 90 -0.72 15.38 -19.24
N ASP A 91 0.03 15.68 -18.18
CA ASP A 91 1.10 14.81 -17.71
C ASP A 91 0.59 13.42 -17.29
N PRO A 92 1.37 12.36 -17.60
CA PRO A 92 1.02 11.00 -17.20
C PRO A 92 1.09 10.80 -15.68
N PRO A 93 0.43 9.76 -15.13
CA PRO A 93 0.44 9.49 -13.69
C PRO A 93 1.84 9.20 -13.11
N VAL A 94 2.80 8.85 -13.96
CA VAL A 94 4.23 8.75 -13.64
C VAL A 94 4.99 9.30 -14.85
N THR A 95 5.86 10.28 -14.62
CA THR A 95 6.65 10.90 -15.70
C THR A 95 7.84 10.03 -16.12
N GLY A 96 8.42 10.33 -17.28
CA GLY A 96 9.64 9.64 -17.72
C GLY A 96 10.84 9.96 -16.81
N GLU A 97 10.88 11.17 -16.26
CA GLU A 97 11.86 11.66 -15.31
C GLU A 97 11.80 10.87 -14.00
N ASP A 98 10.61 10.69 -13.43
CA ASP A 98 10.40 9.89 -12.22
C ASP A 98 10.83 8.43 -12.46
N GLY A 99 10.49 7.87 -13.63
CA GLY A 99 10.89 6.52 -14.02
C GLY A 99 12.41 6.36 -14.06
N ARG A 100 13.13 7.31 -14.69
CA ARG A 100 14.60 7.31 -14.73
C ARG A 100 15.22 7.47 -13.35
N ALA A 101 14.64 8.31 -12.48
CA ALA A 101 15.12 8.50 -11.12
C ALA A 101 15.03 7.20 -10.30
N VAL A 102 13.92 6.46 -10.41
CA VAL A 102 13.78 5.15 -9.75
C VAL A 102 14.81 4.15 -10.28
N VAL A 103 14.97 4.04 -11.60
CA VAL A 103 15.97 3.14 -12.19
C VAL A 103 17.37 3.45 -11.69
N ALA A 104 17.76 4.73 -11.61
CA ALA A 104 19.07 5.11 -11.07
C ALA A 104 19.27 4.68 -9.61
N VAL A 105 18.22 4.75 -8.78
CA VAL A 105 18.28 4.23 -7.39
C VAL A 105 18.40 2.71 -7.37
N LEU A 106 17.68 2.00 -8.25
CA LEU A 106 17.81 0.55 -8.38
C LEU A 106 19.23 0.18 -8.84
N ASP A 107 19.81 0.89 -9.81
CA ASP A 107 21.17 0.60 -10.24
C ASP A 107 22.17 0.76 -9.09
N HIS A 108 21.98 1.75 -8.20
CA HIS A 108 22.84 1.96 -7.04
C HIS A 108 22.70 0.90 -5.94
N ILE A 109 21.51 0.32 -5.75
CA ILE A 109 21.28 -0.70 -4.71
C ILE A 109 21.78 -2.08 -5.15
N TRP A 110 21.74 -2.38 -6.46
CA TRP A 110 22.08 -3.69 -7.01
C TRP A 110 23.49 -3.79 -7.62
N SER A 111 24.22 -2.68 -7.73
CA SER A 111 25.67 -2.65 -8.06
C SER A 111 26.54 -3.00 -6.86
#